data_AF-A0A921MYN5-F1
#
_entry.id   AF-A0A921MYN5-F1
#
_cell.length_a   1.000
_cell.length_b   1.000
_cell.length_c   1.000
_cell.angle_alpha   90.00
_cell.angle_beta   90.00
_cell.angle_gamma   90.00
#
_symmetry.space_group_name_H-M   'P 1'
#
loop_
_entity.id
_entity.type
_entity.pdbx_description
1 polymer ?
#
loop_
_entity_poly.entity_id
_entity_poly.type
_entity_poly.pdbx_seq_one_letter_code
_entity_poly.pdbx_strand_id
1 'polypeptide(L)'
;MINKLNELNQDIKRCEDVLIENNYLEIVIAIEELHDKYKDAIVNISNIDNSIVWNYSKKDIQNILNYLKDYKDEIIFENNQKNIEEKIKELKTYIQKNDILEKNKLIEAINIIKNINSNDLDLNIKWKKLQSLLDLIQNQEREIGIKLLEIIVLVSK
;
A
#
# COMPACT_ATOMS: atom_id res chain seq x y z
N MET A 1 8.40 9.49 -2.03
CA MET A 1 7.32 8.50 -2.22
C MET A 1 6.50 8.78 -3.48
N ILE A 2 5.97 10.00 -3.64
CA ILE A 2 5.30 10.44 -4.89
C ILE A 2 6.22 10.21 -6.11
N ASN A 3 7.51 10.57 -6.00
CA ASN A 3 8.47 10.38 -7.09
C ASN A 3 8.67 8.90 -7.47
N LYS A 4 8.83 8.01 -6.47
CA LYS A 4 9.01 6.56 -6.70
C LYS A 4 7.78 5.92 -7.37
N LEU A 5 6.57 6.33 -6.97
CA LEU A 5 5.32 5.82 -7.55
C LEU A 5 5.09 6.37 -8.96
N ASN A 6 5.48 7.62 -9.22
CA ASN A 6 5.43 8.23 -10.55
C ASN A 6 6.40 7.56 -11.52
N GLU A 7 7.64 7.31 -11.08
CA GLU A 7 8.63 6.56 -11.87
C GLU A 7 8.12 5.16 -12.20
N LEU A 8 7.59 4.42 -11.21
CA LEU A 8 7.01 3.10 -11.43
C LEU A 8 5.82 3.13 -12.42
N ASN A 9 4.98 4.15 -12.37
CA ASN A 9 3.89 4.33 -13.35
C ASN A 9 4.41 4.59 -14.76
N GLN A 10 5.50 5.35 -14.91
CA GLN A 10 6.15 5.59 -16.19
C GLN A 10 6.73 4.29 -16.76
N ASP A 11 7.36 3.47 -15.92
CA ASP A 11 7.94 2.19 -16.33
C ASP A 11 6.86 1.17 -16.71
N ILE A 12 5.76 1.10 -15.94
CA ILE A 12 4.58 0.29 -16.30
C ILE A 12 4.04 0.70 -17.67
N LYS A 13 3.88 2.01 -17.89
CA LYS A 13 3.41 2.54 -19.17
C LYS A 13 4.37 2.18 -20.31
N ARG A 14 5.68 2.29 -20.08
CA ARG A 14 6.70 1.88 -21.06
C ARG A 14 6.56 0.41 -21.44
N CYS A 15 6.36 -0.49 -20.48
CA CYS A 15 6.11 -1.90 -20.77
C CYS A 15 4.87 -2.10 -21.65
N GLU A 16 3.78 -1.38 -21.34
CA GLU A 16 2.53 -1.43 -22.12
C GLU A 16 2.74 -0.95 -23.55
N ASP A 17 3.43 0.18 -23.74
CA ASP A 17 3.75 0.75 -25.05
C ASP A 17 4.63 -0.22 -25.87
N VAL A 18 5.69 -0.77 -25.27
CA VAL A 18 6.61 -1.75 -25.90
C VAL A 18 5.89 -3.03 -26.30
N LEU A 19 4.94 -3.52 -25.49
CA LEU A 19 4.12 -4.70 -25.78
C LEU A 19 3.19 -4.48 -26.99
N ILE A 20 2.68 -3.26 -27.16
CA ILE A 20 1.82 -2.86 -28.28
C ILE A 20 2.64 -2.73 -29.57
N GLU A 21 3.74 -1.99 -29.51
CA GLU A 21 4.64 -1.77 -30.65
C GLU A 21 5.27 -3.08 -31.13
N ASN A 22 5.51 -4.01 -30.20
CA ASN A 22 6.06 -5.34 -30.49
C ASN A 22 7.38 -5.30 -31.26
N ASN A 23 8.16 -4.25 -31.04
CA ASN A 23 9.51 -4.10 -31.57
C ASN A 23 10.47 -4.91 -30.70
N TYR A 24 11.14 -5.90 -31.30
CA TYR A 24 12.02 -6.80 -30.57
C TYR A 24 13.21 -6.09 -29.93
N LEU A 25 13.80 -5.10 -30.59
CA LEU A 25 14.93 -4.34 -30.04
C LEU A 25 14.47 -3.53 -28.80
N GLU A 26 13.30 -2.90 -28.88
CA GLU A 26 12.73 -2.15 -27.75
C GLU A 26 12.36 -3.07 -26.58
N ILE A 27 11.87 -4.29 -26.86
CA ILE A 27 11.64 -5.32 -25.83
C ILE A 27 12.93 -5.64 -25.10
N VAL A 28 14.01 -5.91 -25.83
CA VAL A 28 15.32 -6.24 -25.26
C VAL A 28 15.85 -5.07 -24.39
N ILE A 29 15.82 -3.84 -24.92
CA ILE A 29 16.28 -2.64 -24.21
C ILE A 29 15.46 -2.43 -22.93
N ALA A 30 14.13 -2.51 -23.03
CA ALA A 30 13.25 -2.32 -21.87
C ALA A 30 13.50 -3.36 -20.78
N ILE A 31 13.71 -4.62 -21.15
CA ILE A 31 13.99 -5.69 -20.18
C ILE A 31 15.30 -5.42 -19.44
N GLU A 32 16.38 -5.08 -20.13
CA GLU A 32 17.68 -4.81 -19.50
C GLU A 32 17.60 -3.62 -18.53
N GLU A 33 16.99 -2.51 -18.96
CA GLU A 33 16.86 -1.32 -18.12
C GLU A 33 16.00 -1.57 -16.87
N LEU A 34 14.88 -2.30 -17.02
CA LEU A 34 14.00 -2.63 -15.90
C LEU A 34 14.63 -3.68 -14.98
N HIS A 35 15.38 -4.63 -15.54
CA HIS A 35 16.16 -5.58 -14.76
C HIS A 35 17.15 -4.86 -13.86
N ASP A 36 17.99 -4.00 -14.43
CA ASP A 36 18.99 -3.25 -13.66
C ASP A 36 18.35 -2.33 -12.61
N LYS A 37 17.21 -1.72 -12.93
CA LYS A 37 16.50 -0.82 -12.01
C LYS A 37 15.85 -1.55 -10.83
N TYR A 38 15.32 -2.76 -11.05
CA TYR A 38 14.43 -3.42 -10.09
C TYR A 38 14.96 -4.74 -9.52
N LYS A 39 16.08 -5.29 -9.99
CA LYS A 39 16.63 -6.57 -9.50
C LYS A 39 16.80 -6.65 -7.99
N ASP A 40 17.17 -5.55 -7.35
CA ASP A 40 17.37 -5.51 -5.88
C ASP A 40 16.05 -5.32 -5.11
N ALA A 41 14.99 -4.89 -5.79
CA ALA A 41 13.70 -4.58 -5.19
C ALA A 41 12.65 -5.68 -5.43
N ILE A 42 12.76 -6.42 -6.53
CA ILE A 42 11.79 -7.42 -6.99
C ILE A 42 12.54 -8.70 -7.37
N VAL A 43 12.47 -9.72 -6.50
CA VAL A 43 13.17 -11.01 -6.67
C VAL A 43 12.78 -11.71 -7.99
N ASN A 44 11.54 -11.57 -8.43
CA ASN A 44 11.11 -12.19 -9.68
C ASN A 44 11.76 -11.53 -10.90
N ILE A 45 12.12 -10.24 -10.84
CA ILE A 45 12.83 -9.56 -11.91
C ILE A 45 14.29 -10.01 -11.94
N SER A 46 14.96 -10.15 -10.78
CA SER A 46 16.35 -10.65 -10.75
C SER A 46 16.51 -12.05 -11.37
N ASN A 47 15.44 -12.85 -11.40
CA ASN A 47 15.45 -14.20 -11.95
C ASN A 47 15.22 -14.25 -13.48
N ILE A 48 14.98 -13.10 -14.13
CA ILE A 48 14.81 -13.01 -15.59
C ILE A 48 16.16 -12.95 -16.30
N ASP A 49 17.25 -12.65 -15.58
CA ASP A 49 18.59 -12.52 -16.14
C ASP A 49 18.93 -13.69 -17.08
N ASN A 50 19.14 -13.35 -18.35
CA ASN A 50 19.63 -14.26 -19.36
C ASN A 50 21.06 -13.86 -19.72
N SER A 51 21.99 -14.81 -19.59
CA SER A 51 23.38 -14.65 -20.04
C SER A 51 23.54 -14.27 -21.52
N ILE A 52 22.47 -14.44 -22.31
CA ILE A 52 22.37 -13.99 -23.70
C ILE A 52 21.14 -13.09 -23.83
N VAL A 53 21.38 -11.78 -23.89
CA VAL A 53 20.38 -10.70 -24.01
C VAL A 53 19.43 -10.89 -25.21
N TRP A 54 19.88 -11.56 -26.27
CA TRP A 54 19.07 -11.88 -27.45
C TRP A 54 18.06 -13.02 -27.26
N ASN A 55 18.02 -13.66 -26.08
CA ASN A 55 17.04 -14.71 -25.79
C ASN A 55 15.77 -14.18 -25.15
N TYR A 56 15.70 -12.89 -24.84
CA TYR A 56 14.49 -12.29 -24.30
C TYR A 56 13.33 -12.36 -25.29
N SER A 57 12.13 -12.46 -24.72
CA SER A 57 10.88 -12.64 -25.43
C SER A 57 9.83 -11.63 -24.99
N LYS A 58 8.78 -11.50 -25.79
CA LYS A 58 7.58 -10.74 -25.42
C LYS A 58 6.98 -11.20 -24.08
N LYS A 59 7.13 -12.49 -23.76
CA LYS A 59 6.62 -13.04 -22.50
C LYS A 59 7.38 -12.49 -21.30
N ASP A 60 8.67 -12.22 -21.44
CA ASP A 60 9.51 -11.71 -20.35
C ASP A 60 9.11 -10.29 -19.99
N ILE A 61 8.90 -9.40 -20.96
CA ILE A 61 8.39 -8.05 -20.70
C ILE A 61 6.95 -8.08 -20.14
N GLN A 62 6.11 -9.05 -20.55
CA GLN A 62 4.79 -9.24 -19.95
C GLN A 62 4.88 -9.67 -18.48
N ASN A 63 5.84 -10.53 -18.12
CA ASN A 63 6.08 -10.93 -16.75
C ASN A 63 6.58 -9.73 -15.91
N ILE A 64 7.53 -8.95 -16.43
CA ILE A 64 8.02 -7.73 -15.77
C ILE A 64 6.87 -6.75 -15.52
N LEU A 65 6.00 -6.52 -16.51
CA LEU A 65 4.82 -5.66 -16.34
C LEU A 65 3.96 -6.12 -15.16
N ASN A 66 3.70 -7.42 -15.04
CA ASN A 66 2.92 -7.97 -13.94
C ASN A 66 3.64 -7.78 -12.60
N TYR A 67 4.94 -8.07 -12.54
CA TYR A 67 5.73 -7.88 -11.33
C TYR A 67 5.80 -6.42 -10.88
N LEU A 68 5.88 -5.46 -11.82
CA LEU A 68 5.83 -4.04 -11.49
C LEU A 68 4.46 -3.61 -10.97
N LYS A 69 3.37 -4.19 -11.48
CA LYS A 69 2.01 -3.94 -10.97
C LYS A 69 1.83 -4.51 -9.57
N ASP A 70 2.27 -5.75 -9.33
CA ASP A 70 2.23 -6.36 -8.00
C ASP A 70 3.06 -5.54 -7.00
N TYR A 71 4.28 -5.15 -7.38
CA TYR A 71 5.15 -4.31 -6.54
C TYR A 71 4.56 -2.93 -6.24
N LYS A 72 3.82 -2.35 -7.20
CA LYS A 72 3.10 -1.09 -6.98
C LYS A 72 2.03 -1.25 -5.90
N ASP A 73 1.26 -2.32 -5.98
CA ASP A 73 0.20 -2.60 -5.01
C ASP A 73 0.78 -2.86 -3.61
N GLU A 74 1.92 -3.57 -3.52
CA GLU A 74 2.68 -3.74 -2.27
C GLU A 74 3.12 -2.40 -1.67
N ILE A 75 3.73 -1.51 -2.46
CA ILE A 75 4.15 -0.18 -1.98
C ILE A 75 2.96 0.63 -1.47
N ILE A 76 1.84 0.61 -2.19
CA ILE A 76 0.62 1.33 -1.80
C ILE A 76 0.10 0.78 -0.47
N PHE A 77 0.04 -0.55 -0.35
CA PHE A 77 -0.41 -1.22 0.86
C PHE A 77 0.48 -0.85 2.06
N GLU A 78 1.80 -0.99 1.94
CA GLU A 78 2.75 -0.63 3.01
C GLU A 78 2.62 0.83 3.43
N ASN A 79 2.43 1.73 2.48
CA ASN A 79 2.27 3.15 2.78
C ASN A 79 0.96 3.44 3.52
N ASN A 80 -0.13 2.80 3.12
CA ASN A 80 -1.42 2.92 3.80
C ASN A 80 -1.31 2.41 5.25
N GLN A 81 -0.61 1.29 5.45
CA GLN A 81 -0.34 0.75 6.79
C GLN A 81 0.44 1.74 7.66
N LYS A 82 1.54 2.31 7.13
CA LYS A 82 2.34 3.33 7.85
C LYS A 82 1.51 4.57 8.22
N ASN A 83 0.70 5.07 7.29
CA ASN A 83 -0.19 6.22 7.53
C ASN A 83 -1.21 5.94 8.64
N ILE A 84 -1.82 4.75 8.65
CA ILE A 84 -2.75 4.32 9.72
C ILE A 84 -2.02 4.29 11.08
N GLU A 85 -0.82 3.70 11.13
CA GLU A 85 -0.03 3.62 12.36
C GLU A 85 0.38 4.99 12.90
N GLU A 86 0.79 5.91 12.02
CA GLU A 86 1.11 7.30 12.37
C GLU A 86 -0.11 8.02 12.95
N LYS A 87 -1.26 7.97 12.29
CA LYS A 87 -2.51 8.57 12.78
C LYS A 87 -2.95 7.99 14.12
N ILE A 88 -2.84 6.67 14.30
CA ILE A 88 -3.11 6.01 15.59
C ILE A 88 -2.18 6.53 16.68
N LYS A 89 -0.88 6.67 16.39
CA LYS A 89 0.13 7.17 17.33
C LYS A 89 -0.13 8.63 17.72
N GLU A 90 -0.46 9.48 16.76
CA GLU A 90 -0.83 10.87 16.99
C GLU A 90 -2.07 10.99 17.88
N LEU A 91 -3.13 10.22 17.58
CA LEU A 91 -4.34 10.21 18.39
C LEU A 91 -4.08 9.71 19.82
N LYS A 92 -3.30 8.62 19.98
CA LYS A 92 -2.90 8.15 21.31
C LYS A 92 -2.14 9.21 22.10
N THR A 93 -1.21 9.91 21.44
CA THR A 93 -0.42 10.97 22.07
C THR A 93 -1.29 12.14 22.49
N TYR A 94 -2.25 12.53 21.64
CA TYR A 94 -3.23 13.57 21.95
C TYR A 94 -4.08 13.18 23.18
N ILE A 95 -4.58 11.94 23.21
CA ILE A 95 -5.40 11.45 24.35
C ILE A 95 -4.59 11.36 25.64
N GLN A 96 -3.31 11.03 25.55
CA GLN A 96 -2.45 10.93 26.72
C GLN A 96 -2.15 12.28 27.36
N LYS A 97 -1.93 13.32 26.54
CA LYS A 97 -1.51 14.66 26.98
C LYS A 97 -2.65 15.55 27.49
N ASN A 98 -3.88 15.27 27.07
CA ASN A 98 -5.05 16.06 27.45
C ASN A 98 -5.89 15.35 28.51
N ASP A 99 -6.66 16.12 29.28
CA ASP A 99 -7.66 15.61 30.22
C ASP A 99 -8.95 15.33 29.45
N ILE A 100 -9.19 14.06 29.14
CA ILE A 100 -10.27 13.61 28.26
C ILE A 100 -11.17 12.65 29.03
N LEU A 101 -12.47 12.92 28.97
CA LEU A 101 -13.51 12.03 29.47
C LEU A 101 -13.46 10.67 28.78
N GLU A 102 -13.65 9.59 29.55
CA GLU A 102 -13.66 8.22 29.02
C GLU A 102 -12.37 7.77 28.31
N LYS A 103 -11.22 8.37 28.64
CA LYS A 103 -9.89 8.04 28.12
C LYS A 103 -9.61 6.54 27.95
N ASN A 104 -10.02 5.73 28.92
CA ASN A 104 -9.84 4.27 28.87
C ASN A 104 -10.61 3.62 27.72
N LYS A 105 -11.87 4.03 27.47
CA LYS A 105 -12.69 3.54 26.35
C LYS A 105 -12.09 3.92 25.00
N LEU A 106 -11.55 5.13 24.89
CA LEU A 106 -10.86 5.58 23.68
C LEU A 106 -9.59 4.76 23.39
N ILE A 107 -8.79 4.49 24.42
CA ILE A 107 -7.59 3.65 24.28
C ILE A 107 -7.98 2.23 23.84
N GLU A 108 -9.05 1.68 24.40
CA GLU A 108 -9.59 0.38 24.01
C GLU A 108 -10.06 0.37 22.55
N ALA A 109 -10.83 1.37 22.12
CA ALA A 109 -11.26 1.53 20.73
C ALA A 109 -10.07 1.59 19.76
N ILE A 110 -9.03 2.34 20.09
CA ILE A 110 -7.82 2.41 19.25
C ILE A 110 -7.11 1.06 19.18
N ASN A 111 -7.07 0.29 20.27
CA ASN A 111 -6.48 -1.05 20.25
C ASN A 111 -7.33 -2.02 19.41
N ILE A 112 -8.66 -1.91 19.45
CA ILE A 112 -9.56 -2.67 18.55
C ILE A 112 -9.24 -2.34 17.09
N ILE A 113 -9.17 -1.05 16.73
CA ILE A 113 -8.83 -0.61 15.37
C ILE A 113 -7.47 -1.17 14.95
N LYS A 114 -6.46 -1.09 15.81
CA LYS A 114 -5.12 -1.64 15.53
C LYS A 114 -5.18 -3.15 15.27
N ASN A 115 -5.90 -3.89 16.11
CA ASN A 115 -6.06 -5.33 15.94
C ASN A 115 -6.82 -5.68 14.65
N ILE A 116 -7.81 -4.89 14.24
CA ILE A 116 -8.53 -5.11 12.97
C ILE A 116 -7.59 -4.87 11.79
N ASN A 117 -6.77 -3.82 11.86
CA ASN A 117 -5.84 -3.47 10.79
C ASN A 117 -4.71 -4.50 10.62
N SER A 118 -4.20 -5.06 11.72
CA SER A 118 -3.13 -6.07 11.67
C SER A 118 -3.60 -7.48 11.27
N ASN A 119 -4.91 -7.76 11.34
CA ASN A 119 -5.45 -9.06 10.99
C ASN A 119 -5.98 -9.05 9.56
N ASP A 120 -5.65 -10.09 8.80
CA ASP A 120 -6.26 -10.36 7.51
C ASP A 120 -7.71 -10.85 7.72
N LEU A 121 -8.65 -9.89 7.70
CA LEU A 121 -10.07 -10.11 7.92
C LEU A 121 -10.85 -9.70 6.68
N ASP A 122 -11.89 -10.46 6.35
CA ASP A 122 -12.87 -10.07 5.34
C ASP A 122 -13.45 -8.68 5.61
N LEU A 123 -13.68 -7.90 4.54
CA LEU A 123 -14.17 -6.53 4.62
C LEU A 123 -15.48 -6.39 5.40
N ASN A 124 -16.41 -7.34 5.27
CA ASN A 124 -17.67 -7.29 6.02
C ASN A 124 -17.45 -7.51 7.52
N ILE A 125 -16.51 -8.40 7.87
CA ILE A 125 -16.13 -8.66 9.25
C ILE A 125 -15.41 -7.44 9.84
N LYS A 126 -14.48 -6.83 9.09
CA LYS A 126 -13.83 -5.58 9.48
C LYS A 126 -14.87 -4.49 9.75
N TRP A 127 -15.78 -4.26 8.80
CA TRP A 127 -16.81 -3.24 8.92
C TRP A 127 -17.71 -3.45 10.14
N LYS A 128 -18.21 -4.66 10.39
CA LYS A 128 -19.03 -4.95 11.57
C LYS A 128 -18.33 -4.61 12.89
N LYS A 129 -17.04 -4.90 13.00
CA LYS A 129 -16.25 -4.57 14.20
C LYS A 129 -15.94 -3.08 14.34
N LEU A 130 -15.75 -2.37 13.23
CA LEU A 130 -15.55 -0.92 13.24
C LEU A 130 -16.85 -0.17 13.54
N GLN A 131 -18.00 -0.68 13.07
CA GLN A 131 -19.31 -0.08 13.27
C GLN A 131 -19.66 0.06 14.75
N SER A 132 -19.28 -0.91 15.60
CA SER A 132 -19.51 -0.83 17.05
C SER A 132 -18.75 0.31 17.74
N LEU A 133 -17.81 0.96 17.05
CA LEU A 133 -17.06 2.11 17.58
C LEU A 133 -17.73 3.46 17.22
N LEU A 134 -18.72 3.47 16.32
CA LEU A 134 -19.36 4.71 15.87
C LEU A 134 -20.16 5.39 17.00
N ASP A 135 -20.83 4.60 17.85
CA ASP A 135 -21.54 5.12 19.02
C ASP A 135 -20.59 5.79 20.01
N LEU A 136 -19.38 5.23 20.18
CA LEU A 136 -18.35 5.85 21.01
C LEU A 136 -17.95 7.20 20.41
N ILE A 137 -17.67 7.25 19.10
CA ILE A 137 -17.27 8.46 18.36
C ILE A 137 -18.29 9.58 18.47
N GLN A 138 -19.59 9.25 18.36
CA GLN A 138 -20.66 10.23 18.44
C GLN A 138 -20.70 10.98 19.78
N ASN A 139 -20.21 10.34 20.84
CA ASN A 139 -20.20 10.89 22.20
C ASN A 139 -18.87 11.58 22.57
N GLN A 140 -17.92 11.71 21.64
CA GLN A 140 -16.64 12.37 21.88
C GLN A 140 -16.61 13.83 21.45
N GLU A 141 -15.62 14.56 21.94
CA GLU A 141 -15.27 15.87 21.41
C GLU A 141 -14.98 15.80 19.91
N ARG A 142 -15.34 16.87 19.20
CA ARG A 142 -15.23 16.97 17.74
C ARG A 142 -13.86 16.55 17.20
N GLU A 143 -12.77 16.99 17.84
CA GLU A 143 -11.42 16.68 17.37
C GLU A 143 -11.08 15.18 17.46
N ILE A 144 -11.47 14.53 18.55
CA ILE A 144 -11.27 13.09 18.76
C ILE A 144 -12.14 12.30 17.80
N GLY A 145 -13.41 12.69 17.69
CA GLY A 145 -14.37 12.02 16.82
C GLY A 145 -13.93 12.03 15.35
N ILE A 146 -13.47 13.19 14.84
CA ILE A 146 -12.96 13.32 13.46
C ILE A 146 -11.74 12.43 13.25
N LYS A 147 -10.74 12.48 14.15
CA LYS A 147 -9.51 11.68 14.03
C LYS A 147 -9.81 10.18 14.04
N LEU A 148 -10.70 9.71 14.91
CA LEU A 148 -11.13 8.31 14.95
C LEU A 148 -11.84 7.89 13.66
N LEU A 149 -12.77 8.71 13.17
CA LEU A 149 -13.50 8.43 11.94
C LEU A 149 -12.56 8.33 10.74
N GLU A 150 -11.57 9.21 10.64
CA GLU A 150 -10.54 9.17 9.61
C GLU A 150 -9.78 7.83 9.60
N ILE A 151 -9.37 7.37 10.78
CA ILE A 151 -8.66 6.09 10.92
C ILE A 151 -9.58 4.92 10.54
N ILE A 152 -10.85 4.95 10.97
CA ILE A 152 -11.84 3.91 10.61
C ILE A 152 -11.99 3.82 9.09
N VAL A 153 -12.15 4.97 8.42
CA VAL A 153 -12.27 5.01 6.95
C VAL A 153 -11.03 4.40 6.27
N LEU A 154 -9.84 4.70 6.77
CA LEU A 154 -8.61 4.13 6.23
C LEU A 154 -8.51 2.62 6.44
N VAL A 155 -8.91 2.10 7.60
CA VAL A 155 -8.87 0.66 7.92
C VAL A 155 -9.99 -0.13 7.22
N SER A 156 -11.05 0.55 6.79
CA SER A 156 -12.18 -0.05 6.07
C SER A 156 -11.96 -0.22 4.56
N LYS A 157 -10.87 0.33 4.03
CA LYS A 157 -10.43 0.17 2.63
C LYS A 157 -9.58 -1.07 2.49
#